data_AF-A0A7Y0ZV55-F1
#
_entry.id   AF-A0A7Y0ZV55-F1
#
_cell.length_a   1.000
_cell.length_b   1.000
_cell.length_c   1.000
_cell.angle_alpha   90.00
_cell.angle_beta   90.00
_cell.angle_gamma   90.00
#
_symmetry.space_group_name_H-M   'P 1'
#
loop_
_entity.id
_entity.type
_entity.pdbx_description
1 polymer ?
#
loop_
_entity_poly.entity_id
_entity_poly.type
_entity_poly.pdbx_seq_one_letter_code
_entity_poly.pdbx_strand_id
1 'polypeptide(L)' 'MNNPTTLARLGLEITKMKKSCTPVPDRTFVMGMIEMAEFASLIDSRTANRYRDALDAKFVERNQQIKRAAA' A
#
# COMPACT_ATOMS: atom_id res chain seq x y z
N MET A 1 7.34 -15.01 11.41
CA MET A 1 7.94 -15.41 10.11
C MET A 1 7.14 -14.72 9.01
N ASN A 2 7.78 -14.06 8.05
CA ASN A 2 7.06 -13.32 7.02
C ASN A 2 6.61 -14.26 5.91
N ASN A 3 5.30 -14.28 5.62
CA ASN A 3 4.73 -15.10 4.57
C ASN A 3 5.01 -14.47 3.18
N PRO A 4 5.75 -15.15 2.29
CA PRO A 4 6.17 -14.58 1.00
C PRO A 4 4.99 -14.24 0.08
N THR A 5 3.90 -15.01 0.13
CA THR A 5 2.69 -14.73 -0.65
C THR A 5 1.99 -13.46 -0.18
N THR A 6 1.96 -13.22 1.13
CA THR A 6 1.41 -11.98 1.71
C THR A 6 2.24 -10.77 1.31
N LEU A 7 3.57 -10.87 1.38
CA LEU A 7 4.48 -9.79 0.96
C LEU A 7 4.31 -9.41 -0.51
N ALA A 8 4.21 -10.42 -1.40
CA ALA A 8 4.02 -10.20 -2.83
C ALA A 8 2.69 -9.50 -3.13
N ARG A 9 1.60 -9.89 -2.45
CA ARG A 9 0.29 -9.27 -2.60
C ARG A 9 0.26 -7.83 -2.10
N LEU A 10 0.81 -7.56 -0.91
CA LEU A 10 0.90 -6.19 -0.38
C LEU A 10 1.72 -5.27 -1.29
N GLY A 11 2.86 -5.76 -1.79
CA GLY A 11 3.69 -5.00 -2.73
C GLY A 11 2.98 -4.69 -4.06
N LEU A 12 2.18 -5.63 -4.57
CA LEU A 12 1.38 -5.42 -5.78
C LEU A 12 0.34 -4.33 -5.58
N GLU A 13 -0.42 -4.37 -4.47
CA GLU A 13 -1.48 -3.39 -4.22
C GLU A 13 -0.93 -1.96 -4.02
N ILE A 14 0.20 -1.81 -3.31
CA ILE A 14 0.90 -0.52 -3.19
C ILE A 14 1.38 -0.01 -4.56
N THR A 15 1.85 -0.91 -5.43
CA THR A 15 2.35 -0.55 -6.77
C THR A 15 1.22 -0.04 -7.67
N LYS A 16 0.05 -0.69 -7.63
CA LYS A 16 -1.10 -0.30 -8.45
C LYS A 16 -1.53 1.14 -8.19
N MET A 17 -1.36 1.66 -6.98
CA MET A 17 -1.71 3.05 -6.64
C MET A 17 -1.02 4.11 -7.53
N LYS A 18 0.16 3.81 -8.10
CA LYS A 18 0.99 4.78 -8.83
C LYS A 18 0.46 5.13 -10.23
N LYS A 19 -0.24 4.22 -10.90
CA LYS A 19 -0.85 4.41 -12.22
C LYS A 19 -1.62 3.13 -12.56
N SER A 20 -2.92 3.12 -12.34
CA SER A 20 -3.78 2.06 -12.84
C SER A 20 -4.87 2.66 -13.70
N CYS A 21 -5.07 2.08 -14.88
CA CYS A 21 -6.20 2.37 -15.76
C CYS A 21 -7.48 1.67 -15.26
N THR A 22 -7.39 0.87 -14.21
CA THR A 22 -8.51 0.21 -13.53
C THR A 22 -8.73 0.82 -12.15
N PRO A 23 -9.96 0.77 -11.60
CA PRO A 23 -10.23 1.22 -10.24
C PRO A 23 -9.29 0.50 -9.27
N VAL A 24 -8.45 1.30 -8.62
CA VAL A 24 -7.46 0.84 -7.66
C VAL A 24 -8.05 0.94 -6.27
N PRO A 25 -7.79 -0.03 -5.38
CA PRO A 25 -8.15 0.11 -3.98
C PRO A 25 -7.58 1.40 -3.41
N ASP A 26 -8.41 2.11 -2.64
CA ASP A 26 -7.98 3.33 -1.98
C ASP A 26 -6.96 3.03 -0.87
N ARG A 27 -6.37 4.10 -0.32
CA ARG A 27 -5.34 4.01 0.72
C ARG A 27 -5.84 3.23 1.95
N THR A 28 -7.08 3.46 2.35
CA THR A 28 -7.72 2.82 3.50
C THR A 28 -7.83 1.31 3.30
N PHE A 29 -8.19 0.86 2.09
CA PHE A 29 -8.24 -0.58 1.80
C PHE A 29 -6.87 -1.24 1.95
N VAL A 30 -5.82 -0.65 1.36
CA VAL A 30 -4.46 -1.20 1.44
C VAL A 30 -3.90 -1.13 2.86
N MET A 31 -4.22 -0.07 3.62
CA MET A 31 -3.89 0.04 5.04
C MET A 31 -4.52 -1.11 5.85
N GLY A 32 -5.82 -1.39 5.63
CA GLY A 32 -6.50 -2.50 6.28
C GLY A 32 -5.90 -3.87 5.95
N MET A 33 -5.40 -4.08 4.72
CA MET A 33 -4.67 -5.31 4.38
C MET A 33 -3.36 -5.46 5.16
N ILE A 34 -2.62 -4.37 5.37
CA ILE A 34 -1.37 -4.38 6.15
C ILE A 34 -1.68 -4.68 7.62
N GLU A 35 -2.69 -4.01 8.19
CA GLU A 35 -3.12 -4.20 9.57
C GLU A 35 -3.60 -5.64 9.83
N MET A 36 -4.40 -6.20 8.92
CA MET A 36 -4.84 -7.60 9.02
C MET A 36 -3.69 -8.59 8.90
N ALA A 37 -2.70 -8.32 8.03
CA ALA A 37 -1.53 -9.17 7.89
C ALA A 37 -0.65 -9.16 9.16
N GLU A 38 -0.49 -8.01 9.81
CA GLU A 38 0.20 -7.89 11.09
C GLU A 38 -0.57 -8.58 12.21
N PHE A 39 -1.88 -8.33 12.31
CA PHE A 39 -2.76 -8.95 13.31
C PHE A 39 -2.75 -10.49 13.21
N ALA A 40 -2.83 -11.02 11.99
CA ALA A 40 -2.73 -12.46 11.73
C ALA A 40 -1.31 -13.03 11.88
N SER A 41 -0.33 -12.23 12.33
CA SER A 41 1.08 -12.62 12.47
C SER A 41 1.72 -13.13 11.16
N LEU A 42 1.16 -12.76 10.01
CA LEU A 42 1.68 -13.11 8.68
C LEU A 42 2.91 -12.28 8.30
N ILE A 43 3.04 -11.10 8.89
CA ILE A 43 4.20 -10.21 8.79
C ILE A 43 4.54 -9.66 10.18
N ASP A 44 5.81 -9.37 10.42
CA ASP A 44 6.26 -8.70 11.64
C ASP A 44 6.00 -7.18 11.59
N SER A 45 6.00 -6.54 12.76
CA SER A 45 5.71 -5.10 12.89
C SER A 45 6.70 -4.19 12.15
N ARG A 46 7.98 -4.58 12.05
CA ARG A 46 8.96 -3.79 11.28
C ARG A 46 8.59 -3.85 9.80
N THR A 47 8.17 -5.00 9.30
CA THR A 47 7.72 -5.18 7.92
C THR A 47 6.40 -4.45 7.66
N ALA A 48 5.43 -4.52 8.57
CA ALA A 48 4.18 -3.79 8.48
C ALA A 48 4.41 -2.27 8.40
N ASN A 49 5.27 -1.72 9.29
CA ASN A 49 5.61 -0.29 9.28
C ASN A 49 6.26 0.15 7.97
N ARG A 50 7.17 -0.64 7.40
CA ARG A 50 7.75 -0.34 6.08
C ARG A 50 6.69 -0.25 4.98
N TYR A 51 5.67 -1.11 5.01
CA TYR A 51 4.58 -1.04 4.05
C TYR A 51 3.65 0.16 4.28
N ARG A 52 3.42 0.57 5.54
CA ARG A 52 2.69 1.80 5.88
C ARG A 52 3.39 3.04 5.31
N ASP A 53 4.70 3.16 5.55
CA ASP A 53 5.51 4.27 5.04
C ASP A 53 5.49 4.33 3.51
N ALA A 54 5.62 3.17 2.85
CA ALA A 54 5.58 3.07 1.40
C ALA A 54 4.21 3.47 0.83
N LEU A 55 3.13 3.06 1.50
CA LEU A 55 1.76 3.42 1.12
C LEU A 55 1.52 4.93 1.25
N ASP A 56 2.00 5.55 2.32
CA ASP A 56 1.86 6.99 2.55
C ASP A 56 2.66 7.82 1.53
N ALA A 57 3.91 7.44 1.27
CA ALA A 57 4.71 8.08 0.24
C ALA A 57 4.03 8.02 -1.14
N LYS A 58 3.42 6.87 -1.48
CA LYS A 58 2.68 6.69 -2.73
C LYS A 58 1.41 7.54 -2.81
N PHE A 59 0.67 7.64 -1.71
CA PHE A 59 -0.52 8.46 -1.64
C PHE A 59 -0.21 9.96 -1.81
N VAL A 60 0.85 10.44 -1.14
CA VAL A 60 1.33 11.82 -1.30
C VAL A 60 1.77 12.09 -2.74
N GLU A 61 2.58 11.20 -3.34
CA GLU A 61 3.04 11.31 -4.74
C GLU A 61 1.84 11.43 -5.70
N ARG A 62 0.84 10.56 -5.56
CA ARG A 62 -0.38 10.58 -6.39
C ARG A 62 -1.17 11.88 -6.23
N ASN A 63 -1.37 12.35 -5.00
CA ASN A 63 -2.11 13.58 -4.75
C ASN A 63 -1.39 14.81 -5.32
N GLN A 64 -0.07 14.87 -5.24
CA GLN A 64 0.71 15.94 -5.87
C GLN A 64 0.55 15.92 -7.40
N GLN A 65 0.57 14.73 -8.02
CA GLN A 65 0.35 14.60 -9.46
C GLN A 65 -1.05 15.06 -9.88
N ILE A 66 -2.10 14.64 -9.16
CA ILE A 66 -3.48 15.07 -9.44
C ILE A 66 -3.60 16.58 -9.32
N LYS A 67 -3.03 17.19 -8.27
CA LYS A 67 -3.04 18.65 -8.08
C LYS A 67 -2.34 19.40 -9.21
N ARG A 68 -1.24 18.85 -9.75
CA ARG A 68 -0.52 19.45 -10.89
C ARG A 68 -1.26 19.29 -12.22
N ALA A 69 -2.00 18.20 -12.41
CA ALA A 69 -2.77 17.96 -13.63
C ALA A 69 -4.10 18.74 -13.67
N ALA A 70 -4.62 19.13 -12.51
CA ALA A 70 -5.83 19.94 -12.38
C ALA A 70 -5.57 21.46 -12.38
N ALA A 71 -4.30 21.88 -12.40
CA ALA A 71 -3.85 23.27 -12.50
C ALA A 71 -3.53 23.62 -13.96
#